data_AF-A0A413H6K5-F1
#
_entry.id   AF-A0A413H6K5-F1
#
_cell.length_a   1.000
_cell.length_b   1.000
_cell.length_c   1.000
_cell.angle_alpha   90.00
_cell.angle_beta   90.00
_cell.angle_gamma   90.00
#
_symmetry.space_group_name_H-M   'P 1'
#
loop_
_entity.id
_entity.type
_entity.pdbx_description
1 polymer ?
#
loop_
_entity_poly.entity_id
_entity_poly.type
_entity_poly.pdbx_seq_one_letter_code
_entity_poly.pdbx_strand_id
1 'polypeptide(L)'
;MVTIKVNIGWCNKNYAASVDEQVPGAVVATNKTFEGVKQAIAEAVAFHVEGMQADGDEVAAWLADGDYQFEWILETSALLRSCEKYTSIAAISRATGINEQLLSHYANGIKTPRRQQRERIVEGLHKIGREFLSVV
;
A
#
# COMPACT_ATOMS: atom_id res chain seq x y z
N MET A 1 -15.13 15.80 0.98
CA MET A 1 -13.93 14.98 1.20
C MET A 1 -13.51 14.27 -0.07
N VAL A 2 -12.41 14.74 -0.66
CA VAL A 2 -11.76 14.15 -1.84
C VAL A 2 -10.96 12.91 -1.41
N THR A 3 -10.79 11.93 -2.30
CA THR A 3 -10.00 10.73 -2.01
C THR A 3 -8.73 10.74 -2.85
N ILE A 4 -7.57 10.88 -2.21
CA ILE A 4 -6.27 10.71 -2.87
C ILE A 4 -5.91 9.23 -2.87
N LYS A 5 -5.61 8.66 -4.04
CA LYS A 5 -5.12 7.28 -4.12
C LYS A 5 -3.64 7.25 -3.84
N VAL A 6 -3.23 6.36 -2.94
CA VAL A 6 -1.81 6.13 -2.63
C VAL A 6 -1.45 4.72 -3.06
N ASN A 7 -0.64 4.62 -4.10
CA ASN A 7 -0.09 3.34 -4.55
C ASN A 7 1.07 2.96 -3.65
N ILE A 8 1.01 1.77 -3.02
CA ILE A 8 2.06 1.26 -2.14
C ILE A 8 2.63 -0.02 -2.73
N GLY A 9 3.93 0.03 -3.05
CA GLY A 9 4.74 -1.10 -3.49
C GLY A 9 5.78 -1.51 -2.45
N TRP A 10 6.50 -2.59 -2.74
CA TRP A 10 7.68 -3.03 -1.98
C TRP A 10 8.87 -3.21 -2.92
N CYS A 11 9.96 -2.51 -2.63
CA CYS A 11 11.19 -2.54 -3.41
C CYS A 11 12.40 -2.32 -2.49
N ASN A 12 13.52 -3.03 -2.74
CA ASN A 12 14.79 -2.83 -2.03
C ASN A 12 14.66 -2.79 -0.49
N LYS A 13 13.85 -3.69 0.07
CA LYS A 13 13.59 -3.81 1.51
C LYS A 13 12.88 -2.61 2.15
N ASN A 14 12.15 -1.83 1.35
CA ASN A 14 11.31 -0.73 1.80
C ASN A 14 9.94 -0.79 1.14
N TYR A 15 8.95 -0.24 1.85
CA TYR A 15 7.73 0.22 1.22
C TYR A 15 8.01 1.52 0.49
N ALA A 16 7.39 1.68 -0.67
CA ALA A 16 7.39 2.92 -1.44
C ALA A 16 5.94 3.32 -1.70
N ALA A 17 5.62 4.58 -1.45
CA ALA A 17 4.30 5.14 -1.68
C ALA A 17 4.38 6.30 -2.68
N SER A 18 3.38 6.41 -3.54
CA SER A 18 3.16 7.57 -4.41
C SER A 18 1.68 7.93 -4.45
N VAL A 19 1.39 9.23 -4.42
CA VAL A 19 0.04 9.75 -4.64
C VAL A 19 -0.32 9.72 -6.13
N ASP A 20 -1.62 9.75 -6.44
CA ASP A 20 -2.12 9.93 -7.80
C ASP A 20 -2.10 11.39 -8.24
N GLU A 21 -2.50 11.63 -9.48
CA GLU A 21 -2.47 12.92 -10.16
C GLU A 21 -3.39 13.99 -9.55
N GLN A 22 -4.21 13.64 -8.55
CA GLN A 22 -5.04 14.63 -7.85
C GLN A 22 -4.22 15.58 -6.99
N VAL A 23 -3.05 15.13 -6.53
CA VAL A 23 -2.05 16.00 -5.89
C VAL A 23 -1.11 16.48 -7.00
N PRO A 24 -1.00 17.80 -7.24
CA PRO A 24 -0.03 18.33 -8.18
C PRO A 24 1.39 17.86 -7.86
N GLY A 25 2.23 17.72 -8.90
CA GLY A 25 3.60 17.27 -8.73
C GLY A 25 3.75 15.76 -8.46
N ALA A 26 4.93 15.37 -8.01
CA ALA A 26 5.29 13.97 -7.76
C ALA A 26 5.67 13.78 -6.29
N VAL A 27 4.69 13.50 -5.44
CA VAL A 27 4.92 13.22 -4.02
C VAL A 27 5.14 11.73 -3.81
N VAL A 28 6.32 11.38 -3.31
CA VAL A 28 6.72 10.01 -3.01
C VAL A 28 7.34 9.91 -1.63
N ALA A 29 7.15 8.78 -0.96
CA ALA A 29 7.77 8.51 0.33
C ALA A 29 8.20 7.05 0.44
N THR A 30 9.20 6.78 1.27
CA THR A 30 9.63 5.40 1.55
C THR A 30 9.77 5.17 3.05
N ASN A 31 9.54 3.94 3.48
CA ASN A 31 9.75 3.54 4.86
C ASN A 31 9.97 2.03 4.98
N LYS A 32 10.65 1.58 6.03
CA LYS A 32 10.86 0.16 6.32
C LYS A 32 9.60 -0.56 6.79
N THR A 33 8.59 0.18 7.25
CA THR A 33 7.35 -0.37 7.82
C THR A 33 6.12 0.13 7.08
N PHE A 34 5.05 -0.68 7.09
CA PHE A 34 3.80 -0.32 6.42
C PHE A 34 3.13 0.91 7.05
N GLU A 35 3.08 0.99 8.37
CA GLU A 35 2.52 2.17 9.05
C GLU A 35 3.43 3.40 8.86
N GLY A 36 4.74 3.21 8.88
CA GLY A 36 5.68 4.29 8.65
C GLY A 36 5.60 4.87 7.23
N VAL A 37 5.28 4.07 6.19
CA VAL A 37 5.14 4.62 4.83
C VAL A 37 3.84 5.44 4.70
N LYS A 38 2.76 5.04 5.38
CA LYS A 38 1.52 5.82 5.42
C LYS A 38 1.69 7.17 6.12
N GLN A 39 2.44 7.17 7.24
CA GLN A 39 2.79 8.41 7.91
C GLN A 39 3.68 9.29 7.03
N ALA A 40 4.75 8.71 6.48
CA ALA A 40 5.71 9.46 5.67
C ALA A 40 5.09 10.09 4.42
N ILE A 41 4.15 9.41 3.75
CA ILE A 41 3.47 10.00 2.58
C ILE A 41 2.49 11.10 2.98
N ALA A 42 1.81 10.97 4.13
CA ALA A 42 0.95 12.04 4.65
C ALA A 42 1.74 13.30 4.99
N GLU A 43 2.90 13.15 5.65
CA GLU A 43 3.84 14.23 5.95
C GLU A 43 4.41 14.84 4.67
N ALA A 44 4.75 14.02 3.67
CA ALA A 44 5.26 14.49 2.39
C ALA A 44 4.22 15.30 1.59
N VAL A 45 2.94 14.91 1.63
CA VAL A 45 1.85 15.69 1.01
C VAL A 45 1.70 17.04 1.70
N ALA A 46 1.66 17.07 3.04
CA ALA A 46 1.57 18.33 3.78
C ALA A 46 2.76 19.26 3.47
N PHE A 47 3.98 18.72 3.50
CA PHE A 47 5.20 19.47 3.15
C PHE A 47 5.16 19.99 1.70
N HIS A 48 4.65 19.21 0.76
CA HIS A 48 4.52 19.63 -0.63
C HIS A 48 3.54 20.80 -0.77
N VAL A 49 2.40 20.73 -0.10
CA VAL A 49 1.38 21.80 -0.09
C VAL A 49 1.93 23.09 0.53
N GLU A 50 2.64 23.00 1.64
CA GLU A 50 3.32 24.15 2.26
C GLU A 50 4.31 24.81 1.28
N GLY A 51 5.08 24.01 0.55
CA GLY A 51 6.00 24.50 -0.48
C GLY A 51 5.28 25.23 -1.62
N MET A 52 4.22 24.63 -2.17
CA MET A 52 3.42 25.25 -3.23
C MET A 52 2.85 26.61 -2.79
N GLN A 53 2.31 26.69 -1.57
CA GLN A 53 1.78 27.94 -1.03
C GLN A 53 2.86 29.00 -0.83
N ALA A 54 4.06 28.60 -0.38
CA ALA A 54 5.18 29.51 -0.20
C ALA A 54 5.71 30.07 -1.54
N ASP A 55 5.66 29.26 -2.60
CA ASP A 55 6.09 29.64 -3.96
C ASP A 55 5.01 30.47 -4.70
N GLY A 56 3.81 30.58 -4.14
CA GLY A 56 2.68 31.33 -4.71
C GLY A 56 1.89 30.56 -5.77
N ASP A 57 2.02 29.23 -5.79
CA ASP A 57 1.27 28.36 -6.69
C ASP A 57 -0.22 28.31 -6.31
N GLU A 58 -1.08 28.08 -7.30
CA GLU A 58 -2.49 27.79 -7.05
C GLU A 58 -2.65 26.38 -6.46
N VAL A 59 -3.11 26.31 -5.20
CA VAL A 59 -3.45 25.05 -4.52
C VAL A 59 -4.96 24.96 -4.36
N ALA A 60 -5.55 23.83 -4.74
CA ALA A 60 -6.98 23.61 -4.54
C ALA A 60 -7.34 23.63 -3.05
N ALA A 61 -8.46 24.28 -2.70
CA ALA A 61 -8.87 24.47 -1.30
C ALA A 61 -8.96 23.15 -0.51
N TRP A 62 -9.52 22.09 -1.10
CA TRP A 62 -9.62 20.77 -0.45
C TRP A 62 -8.25 20.18 -0.09
N LEU A 63 -7.20 20.52 -0.84
CA LEU A 63 -5.82 20.06 -0.60
C LEU A 63 -5.11 20.97 0.42
N ALA A 64 -5.31 22.29 0.30
CA ALA A 64 -4.78 23.28 1.24
C ALA A 64 -5.35 23.12 2.66
N ASP A 65 -6.65 22.83 2.76
CA ASP A 65 -7.37 22.71 4.04
C ASP A 65 -7.27 21.30 4.65
N GLY A 66 -6.68 20.34 3.93
CA GLY A 66 -6.63 18.94 4.36
C GLY A 66 -7.96 18.19 4.31
N ASP A 67 -8.96 18.65 3.54
CA ASP A 67 -10.26 17.97 3.34
C ASP A 67 -10.16 16.81 2.33
N TYR A 68 -9.27 15.87 2.64
CA TYR A 68 -9.10 14.65 1.88
C TYR A 68 -8.82 13.45 2.78
N GLN A 69 -9.06 12.27 2.23
CA GLN A 69 -8.67 11.00 2.81
C GLN A 69 -7.78 10.22 1.85
N PHE A 70 -6.96 9.33 2.40
CA PHE A 70 -6.13 8.44 1.60
C PHE A 70 -6.82 7.09 1.37
N GLU A 71 -6.89 6.68 0.11
CA GLU A 71 -7.20 5.31 -0.29
C GLU A 71 -5.89 4.55 -0.53
N TRP A 72 -5.62 3.52 0.27
CA TRP A 72 -4.38 2.75 0.20
C TRP A 72 -4.48 1.62 -0.82
N ILE A 73 -3.84 1.79 -1.98
CA ILE A 73 -3.81 0.80 -3.06
C ILE A 73 -2.52 -0.01 -2.96
N LEU A 74 -2.61 -1.20 -2.36
CA LEU A 74 -1.46 -2.09 -2.22
C LEU A 74 -1.23 -2.90 -3.50
N GLU A 75 0.00 -2.81 -4.02
CA GLU A 75 0.54 -3.82 -4.91
C GLU A 75 0.64 -5.18 -4.19
N THR A 76 0.72 -6.27 -4.95
CA THR A 76 0.76 -7.61 -4.32
C THR A 76 2.00 -7.79 -3.43
N SER A 77 3.12 -7.17 -3.78
CA SER A 77 4.36 -7.22 -3.00
C SER A 77 4.18 -6.58 -1.63
N ALA A 78 3.65 -5.35 -1.58
CA ALA A 78 3.34 -4.63 -0.35
C ALA A 78 2.24 -5.33 0.46
N LEU A 79 1.20 -5.86 -0.19
CA LEU A 79 0.14 -6.61 0.46
C LEU A 79 0.71 -7.81 1.22
N LEU A 80 1.46 -8.68 0.54
CA LEU A 80 2.07 -9.86 1.14
C LEU A 80 3.00 -9.48 2.30
N ARG A 81 3.83 -8.45 2.12
CA ARG A 81 4.75 -7.94 3.16
C ARG A 81 4.00 -7.39 4.37
N SER A 82 2.88 -6.70 4.17
CA SER A 82 2.08 -6.16 5.27
C SER A 82 1.45 -7.26 6.11
N CYS A 83 1.14 -8.41 5.49
CA CYS A 83 0.54 -9.57 6.15
C CYS A 83 1.53 -10.48 6.89
N GLU A 84 2.85 -10.33 6.68
CA GLU A 84 3.88 -11.18 7.34
C GLU A 84 3.83 -11.12 8.88
N LYS A 85 3.28 -10.03 9.44
CA LYS A 85 3.07 -9.89 10.89
C LYS A 85 1.97 -10.81 11.44
N TYR A 86 1.04 -11.24 10.60
CA TYR A 86 -0.18 -11.96 11.02
C TYR A 86 -0.22 -13.39 10.49
N THR A 87 0.48 -13.67 9.40
CA THR A 87 0.49 -14.97 8.75
C THR A 87 1.81 -15.24 8.03
N SER A 88 2.14 -16.52 7.81
CA SER A 88 3.32 -16.93 7.06
C SER A 88 3.02 -17.19 5.59
N ILE A 89 4.06 -17.15 4.74
CA ILE A 89 3.96 -17.58 3.33
C ILE A 89 3.41 -19.01 3.21
N ALA A 90 3.79 -19.90 4.13
CA ALA A 90 3.28 -21.27 4.15
C ALA A 90 1.77 -21.34 4.44
N ALA A 91 1.26 -20.49 5.34
CA ALA A 91 -0.18 -20.40 5.61
C ALA A 91 -0.95 -19.81 4.41
N ILE A 92 -0.42 -18.77 3.76
CA ILE A 92 -1.00 -18.22 2.53
C ILE A 92 -0.99 -19.28 1.41
N SER A 93 0.09 -20.05 1.27
CA SER A 93 0.19 -21.15 0.32
C SER A 93 -0.91 -22.20 0.55
N ARG A 94 -1.12 -22.64 1.79
CA ARG A 94 -2.21 -23.58 2.13
C ARG A 94 -3.60 -22.99 1.85
N ALA A 95 -3.83 -21.73 2.20
CA ALA A 95 -5.13 -21.08 2.03
C ALA A 95 -5.47 -20.83 0.55
N THR A 96 -4.47 -20.49 -0.26
CA THR A 96 -4.64 -20.13 -1.67
C THR A 96 -4.44 -21.32 -2.61
N GLY A 97 -3.62 -22.30 -2.25
CA GLY A 97 -3.09 -23.33 -3.14
C GLY A 97 -1.98 -22.83 -4.09
N ILE A 98 -1.37 -21.68 -3.81
CA ILE A 98 -0.27 -21.11 -4.60
C ILE A 98 1.06 -21.58 -3.99
N ASN A 99 1.99 -22.00 -4.83
CA ASN A 99 3.32 -22.43 -4.39
C ASN A 99 4.06 -21.34 -3.57
N GLU A 100 4.70 -21.75 -2.46
CA GLU A 100 5.40 -20.85 -1.53
C GLU A 100 6.53 -20.06 -2.18
N GLN A 101 7.32 -20.68 -3.05
CA GLN A 101 8.38 -20.00 -3.78
C GLN A 101 7.79 -18.92 -4.68
N LEU A 102 6.68 -19.21 -5.38
CA LEU A 102 6.02 -18.20 -6.21
C LEU A 102 5.47 -17.03 -5.38
N LEU A 103 4.86 -17.30 -4.21
CA LEU A 103 4.43 -16.26 -3.28
C LEU A 103 5.61 -15.42 -2.77
N SER A 104 6.74 -16.05 -2.46
CA SER A 104 7.97 -15.34 -2.07
C SER A 104 8.49 -14.43 -3.19
N HIS A 105 8.44 -14.88 -4.44
CA HIS A 105 8.81 -14.04 -5.59
C HIS A 105 7.88 -12.83 -5.72
N TYR A 106 6.58 -12.99 -5.48
CA TYR A 106 5.61 -11.88 -5.46
C TYR A 106 5.88 -10.91 -4.29
N ALA A 107 6.10 -11.42 -3.08
CA ALA A 107 6.39 -10.61 -1.89
C ALA A 107 7.69 -9.80 -2.02
N ASN A 108 8.64 -10.28 -2.84
CA ASN A 108 9.89 -9.59 -3.13
C ASN A 108 9.83 -8.70 -4.39
N GLY A 109 8.68 -8.61 -5.07
CA GLY A 109 8.55 -7.84 -6.30
C GLY A 109 9.33 -8.41 -7.50
N ILE A 110 9.83 -9.65 -7.42
CA ILE A 110 10.57 -10.32 -8.50
C ILE A 110 9.64 -10.70 -9.65
N LYS A 111 8.39 -11.04 -9.33
CA LYS A 111 7.35 -11.33 -10.31
C LYS A 111 6.09 -10.53 -9.98
N THR A 112 5.34 -10.17 -11.02
CA THR A 112 4.03 -9.53 -10.87
C THR A 112 2.93 -10.55 -11.22
N PRO A 113 2.01 -10.86 -10.30
CA PRO A 113 0.91 -11.78 -10.58
C PRO A 113 -0.08 -11.16 -11.57
N ARG A 114 -0.72 -12.01 -12.38
CA ARG A 114 -1.92 -11.62 -13.15
C ARG A 114 -3.08 -11.34 -12.21
N ARG A 115 -4.09 -10.59 -12.69
CA ARG A 115 -5.27 -10.19 -11.90
C ARG A 115 -5.93 -11.37 -11.15
N GLN A 116 -6.21 -12.46 -11.85
CA GLN A 116 -6.81 -13.66 -11.25
C GLN A 116 -5.96 -14.26 -10.13
N GLN A 117 -4.63 -14.22 -10.26
CA GLN A 117 -3.73 -14.73 -9.24
C GLN A 117 -3.68 -13.79 -8.01
N ARG A 118 -3.77 -12.47 -8.23
CA ARG A 118 -3.91 -11.49 -7.14
C ARG A 118 -5.22 -11.67 -6.40
N GLU A 119 -6.34 -11.84 -7.11
CA GLU A 119 -7.67 -12.11 -6.53
C GLU A 119 -7.61 -13.35 -5.62
N ARG A 120 -6.97 -14.42 -6.11
CA ARG A 120 -6.77 -15.66 -5.34
C ARG A 120 -5.94 -15.45 -4.06
N ILE A 121 -4.91 -14.60 -4.10
CA ILE A 121 -4.11 -14.23 -2.91
C ILE A 121 -4.98 -13.50 -1.89
N VAL A 122 -5.75 -12.50 -2.33
CA VAL A 122 -6.64 -11.72 -1.47
C VAL A 122 -7.70 -12.62 -0.83
N GLU A 123 -8.31 -13.52 -1.60
CA GLU A 123 -9.30 -14.46 -1.08
C GLU A 123 -8.70 -15.42 -0.04
N GLY A 124 -7.49 -15.92 -0.27
CA GLY A 124 -6.79 -16.74 0.73
C GLY A 124 -6.48 -15.99 2.03
N LEU A 125 -6.09 -14.72 1.95
CA LEU A 125 -5.90 -13.87 3.13
C LEU A 125 -7.23 -13.65 3.88
N HIS A 126 -8.32 -13.36 3.17
CA HIS A 126 -9.64 -13.25 3.78
C HIS A 126 -10.09 -14.56 4.44
N LYS A 127 -9.78 -15.71 3.83
CA LYS A 127 -10.06 -17.02 4.42
C LYS A 127 -9.32 -17.20 5.75
N ILE A 128 -8.02 -16.90 5.80
CA ILE A 128 -7.23 -16.95 7.05
C ILE A 128 -7.86 -16.05 8.11
N GLY A 129 -8.22 -14.81 7.74
CA GLY A 129 -8.88 -13.88 8.67
C GLY A 129 -10.20 -14.42 9.23
N ARG A 130 -11.04 -15.02 8.39
CA ARG A 130 -12.30 -15.65 8.83
C ARG A 130 -12.06 -16.85 9.76
N GLU A 131 -11.04 -17.65 9.49
CA GLU A 131 -10.66 -18.77 10.38
C GLU A 131 -10.24 -18.25 11.76
N PHE A 132 -9.44 -17.18 11.84
CA PHE A 132 -9.07 -16.55 13.12
C PHE A 132 -10.27 -16.00 13.88
N LEU A 133 -11.21 -15.36 13.20
CA LEU A 133 -12.43 -14.83 13.84
C LEU A 133 -13.39 -15.92 14.34
N SER A 134 -13.22 -17.16 13.90
CA SER A 134 -14.07 -18.29 14.31
C SER A 134 -13.61 -18.99 15.60
N VAL A 135 -12.44 -18.62 16.13
CA VAL A 135 -11.89 -19.17 17.37
C VAL A 135 -12.63 -18.53 18.57
N VAL A 136 -13.02 -19.35 19.54
CA VAL A 136 -13.73 -18.96 20.79
C VAL A 136 -12.83 -18.92 22.00
#